data_AF-A0A4P5VRF1-F1
#
_entry.id   AF-A0A4P5VRF1-F1
#
_cell.length_a   1.000
_cell.length_b   1.000
_cell.length_c   1.000
_cell.angle_alpha   90.00
_cell.angle_beta   90.00
_cell.angle_gamma   90.00
#
_symmetry.space_group_name_H-M   'P 1'
#
loop_
_entity.id
_entity.type
_entity.pdbx_description
1 polymer ?
#
loop_
_entity_poly.entity_id
_entity_poly.type
_entity_poly.pdbx_seq_one_letter_code
_entity_poly.pdbx_strand_id
1 'polypeptide(L)'
;MSDFFQNGIVTTLHELGGRSTADLQAEVSRLASSTPVGLVLPCLHTELAGPALGPLVRHLAAMPWLGEIVIGLDRADAAGYREALALFDQLPQPHHVLWNDGPRIGALVAELGALGLAPRERGKGHNIWLGLGLVQAHGRAEVVALHDCDVVSFQPRMLARLVYPLLHPESGTVFAKAFYPRISEGMVFGRVSRLFVTPLLRALRRCLPPSRYLEFLDSFRYPLAGECALRMAAARRLHLPCDWGMEIGVLTEVFRDHSTRQICQVDIADAYDHKHQRFDLSHGDGSGGLGRMSRDIATSLFRGLASQGQVLDLGLVRTLVTAYQRIVLDLMDSYADDAAINGLQLDRGEEARAVEFFAASLFEAGRSFVQEDQQRPLTPTWDELSRRQPQALARLLAAVQADTAEHGGR
;
A
#
# COMPACT_ATOMS: atom_id res chain seq x y z
N MET A 1 -16.99 -3.58 -24.98
CA MET A 1 -15.69 -4.13 -25.45
C MET A 1 -14.69 -3.85 -24.37
N SER A 2 -14.10 -4.88 -23.77
CA SER A 2 -12.89 -4.72 -22.97
C SER A 2 -11.72 -4.43 -23.91
N ASP A 3 -10.77 -3.59 -23.48
CA ASP A 3 -9.56 -3.25 -24.23
C ASP A 3 -8.33 -3.77 -23.47
N PHE A 4 -7.30 -4.15 -24.21
CA PHE A 4 -6.03 -4.67 -23.72
C PHE A 4 -4.86 -3.70 -23.95
N PHE A 5 -5.16 -2.46 -24.35
CA PHE A 5 -4.20 -1.39 -24.58
C PHE A 5 -3.21 -1.21 -23.43
N GLN A 6 -1.92 -1.24 -23.78
CA GLN A 6 -0.83 -0.98 -22.85
C GLN A 6 -0.43 0.48 -22.97
N ASN A 7 -0.53 1.22 -21.86
CA ASN A 7 -0.12 2.61 -21.79
C ASN A 7 1.03 2.78 -20.80
N GLY A 8 2.01 3.63 -21.14
CA GLY A 8 3.17 3.90 -20.30
C GLY A 8 4.21 2.78 -20.32
N ILE A 9 5.07 2.77 -19.30
CA ILE A 9 6.26 1.90 -19.25
C ILE A 9 6.10 0.70 -18.28
N VAL A 10 4.93 0.57 -17.66
CA VAL A 10 4.57 -0.50 -16.73
C VAL A 10 3.52 -1.40 -17.39
N THR A 11 3.75 -2.71 -17.36
CA THR A 11 2.80 -3.67 -17.94
C THR A 11 1.48 -3.67 -17.18
N THR A 12 0.37 -3.62 -17.91
CA THR A 12 -0.99 -3.62 -17.37
C THR A 12 -1.68 -4.94 -17.68
N LEU A 13 -2.03 -5.71 -16.65
CA LEU A 13 -2.73 -6.99 -16.76
C LEU A 13 -4.23 -6.77 -16.51
N HIS A 14 -4.98 -6.67 -17.59
CA HIS A 14 -6.42 -6.39 -17.59
C HIS A 14 -7.26 -7.60 -17.13
N GLU A 15 -8.44 -7.35 -16.59
CA GLU A 15 -9.49 -8.37 -16.47
C GLU A 15 -10.34 -8.34 -17.76
N LEU A 16 -10.33 -9.45 -18.50
CA LEU A 16 -11.00 -9.54 -19.80
C LEU A 16 -12.21 -10.49 -19.79
N GLY A 17 -12.60 -11.02 -18.61
CA GLY A 17 -13.86 -11.76 -18.42
C GLY A 17 -13.88 -13.20 -18.91
N GLY A 18 -12.76 -13.74 -19.42
CA GLY A 18 -12.70 -15.08 -20.03
C GLY A 18 -12.31 -16.24 -19.11
N ARG A 19 -11.96 -15.97 -17.84
CA ARG A 19 -11.41 -16.96 -16.93
C ARG A 19 -12.17 -16.99 -15.61
N SER A 20 -12.72 -18.15 -15.23
CA SER A 20 -13.47 -18.27 -13.97
C SER A 20 -12.55 -18.11 -12.74
N THR A 21 -13.14 -17.78 -11.59
CA THR A 21 -12.39 -17.71 -10.32
C THR A 21 -11.88 -19.07 -9.89
N ALA A 22 -12.63 -20.15 -10.14
CA ALA A 22 -12.21 -21.51 -9.83
C ALA A 22 -10.98 -21.92 -10.66
N ASP A 23 -10.99 -21.66 -11.97
CA ASP A 23 -9.86 -22.00 -12.85
C ASP A 23 -8.60 -21.21 -12.51
N LEU A 24 -8.76 -19.93 -12.11
CA LEU A 24 -7.65 -19.13 -11.63
C LEU A 24 -7.05 -19.68 -10.33
N GLN A 25 -7.90 -19.95 -9.33
CA GLN A 25 -7.43 -20.48 -8.06
C GLN A 25 -6.79 -21.87 -8.20
N ALA A 26 -7.32 -22.74 -9.08
CA ALA A 26 -6.74 -24.05 -9.33
C ALA A 26 -5.31 -23.96 -9.91
N GLU A 27 -5.08 -23.04 -10.85
CA GLU A 27 -3.74 -22.83 -11.39
C GLU A 27 -2.81 -22.16 -10.39
N VAL A 28 -3.27 -21.12 -9.68
CA VAL A 28 -2.50 -20.49 -8.60
C VAL A 28 -2.10 -21.52 -7.55
N SER A 29 -3.00 -22.43 -7.17
CA SER A 29 -2.70 -23.51 -6.22
C SER A 29 -1.59 -24.43 -6.71
N ARG A 30 -1.60 -24.79 -8.01
CA ARG A 30 -0.53 -25.59 -8.61
C ARG A 30 0.80 -24.83 -8.61
N LEU A 31 0.82 -23.57 -9.01
CA LEU A 31 2.04 -22.77 -9.07
C LEU A 31 2.62 -22.49 -7.67
N ALA A 32 1.75 -22.20 -6.69
CA ALA A 32 2.13 -21.93 -5.31
C ALA A 32 2.82 -23.12 -4.62
N SER A 33 2.61 -24.36 -5.12
CA SER A 33 3.35 -25.53 -4.61
C SER A 33 4.86 -25.45 -4.88
N SER A 34 5.27 -24.74 -5.93
CA SER A 34 6.68 -24.51 -6.30
C SER A 34 7.19 -23.11 -5.93
N THR A 35 6.28 -22.17 -5.69
CA THR A 35 6.61 -20.79 -5.30
C THR A 35 5.66 -20.38 -4.17
N PRO A 36 5.97 -20.76 -2.92
CA PRO A 36 5.06 -20.55 -1.80
C PRO A 36 4.72 -19.08 -1.58
N VAL A 37 3.46 -18.81 -1.25
CA VAL A 37 2.92 -17.46 -1.08
C VAL A 37 2.63 -17.17 0.40
N GLY A 38 3.22 -16.10 0.91
CA GLY A 38 2.84 -15.48 2.18
C GLY A 38 1.88 -14.31 1.96
N LEU A 39 1.04 -14.03 2.94
CA LEU A 39 0.15 -12.87 2.98
C LEU A 39 0.41 -12.06 4.26
N VAL A 40 0.61 -10.75 4.12
CA VAL A 40 0.70 -9.82 5.26
C VAL A 40 -0.55 -8.94 5.28
N LEU A 41 -1.19 -8.92 6.43
CA LEU A 41 -2.43 -8.21 6.72
C LEU A 41 -2.18 -7.17 7.83
N PRO A 42 -1.88 -5.90 7.51
CA PRO A 42 -1.84 -4.84 8.51
C PRO A 42 -3.26 -4.56 9.01
N CYS A 43 -3.47 -4.69 10.31
CA CYS A 43 -4.78 -4.57 10.93
C CYS A 43 -4.73 -3.64 12.16
N LEU A 44 -5.68 -2.72 12.26
CA LEU A 44 -5.95 -1.98 13.49
C LEU A 44 -6.89 -2.79 14.39
N HIS A 45 -6.70 -2.73 15.71
CA HIS A 45 -7.64 -3.32 16.68
C HIS A 45 -9.10 -2.90 16.42
N THR A 46 -9.33 -1.65 16.04
CA THR A 46 -10.67 -1.13 15.72
C THR A 46 -11.33 -1.79 14.50
N GLU A 47 -10.56 -2.47 13.65
CA GLU A 47 -11.06 -3.19 12.48
C GLU A 47 -11.51 -4.60 12.83
N LEU A 48 -11.14 -5.14 14.00
CA LEU A 48 -11.56 -6.48 14.43
C LEU A 48 -13.08 -6.64 14.48
N ALA A 49 -13.76 -5.59 14.97
CA ALA A 49 -15.22 -5.49 15.01
C ALA A 49 -15.84 -4.94 13.70
N GLY A 50 -15.03 -4.69 12.67
CA GLY A 50 -15.46 -4.10 11.41
C GLY A 50 -16.24 -5.08 10.52
N PRO A 51 -17.14 -4.59 9.64
CA PRO A 51 -17.97 -5.45 8.78
C PRO A 51 -17.16 -6.21 7.72
N ALA A 52 -15.94 -5.76 7.40
CA ALA A 52 -15.08 -6.36 6.38
C ALA A 52 -14.37 -7.64 6.86
N LEU A 53 -13.98 -7.70 8.14
CA LEU A 53 -12.97 -8.67 8.57
C LEU A 53 -13.50 -10.11 8.63
N GLY A 54 -14.72 -10.31 9.12
CA GLY A 54 -15.37 -11.62 9.14
C GLY A 54 -15.49 -12.25 7.74
N PRO A 55 -16.09 -11.55 6.74
CA PRO A 55 -16.07 -12.00 5.34
C PRO A 55 -14.67 -12.26 4.79
N LEU A 56 -13.70 -11.39 5.07
CA LEU A 56 -12.31 -11.55 4.63
C LEU A 56 -11.72 -12.87 5.15
N VAL A 57 -11.83 -13.15 6.46
CA VAL A 57 -11.33 -14.41 7.07
C VAL A 57 -11.98 -15.63 6.42
N ARG A 58 -13.30 -15.62 6.17
CA ARG A 58 -13.98 -16.72 5.48
C ARG A 58 -13.47 -16.94 4.06
N HIS A 59 -13.23 -15.87 3.31
CA HIS A 59 -12.67 -15.97 1.97
C HIS A 59 -11.22 -16.46 1.99
N LEU A 60 -10.39 -15.99 2.93
CA LEU A 60 -9.02 -16.47 3.10
C LEU A 60 -8.99 -17.96 3.46
N ALA A 61 -9.88 -18.44 4.32
CA ALA A 61 -9.98 -19.86 4.65
C ALA A 61 -10.25 -20.75 3.43
N ALA A 62 -10.87 -20.21 2.38
CA ALA A 62 -11.11 -20.90 1.12
C ALA A 62 -9.92 -20.86 0.14
N MET A 63 -8.77 -20.31 0.54
CA MET A 63 -7.55 -20.19 -0.29
C MET A 63 -6.41 -21.07 0.28
N PRO A 64 -6.47 -22.40 0.12
CA PRO A 64 -5.50 -23.32 0.73
C PRO A 64 -4.09 -23.21 0.15
N TRP A 65 -3.92 -22.48 -0.95
CA TRP A 65 -2.63 -22.24 -1.59
C TRP A 65 -1.78 -21.16 -0.89
N LEU A 66 -2.36 -20.42 0.06
CA LEU A 66 -1.60 -19.54 0.94
C LEU A 66 -0.76 -20.39 1.90
N GLY A 67 0.56 -20.26 1.80
CA GLY A 67 1.52 -20.99 2.64
C GLY A 67 1.63 -20.43 4.06
N GLU A 68 1.40 -19.11 4.21
CA GLU A 68 1.30 -18.48 5.52
C GLU A 68 0.54 -17.14 5.49
N ILE A 69 -0.04 -16.77 6.62
CA ILE A 69 -0.73 -15.49 6.82
C ILE A 69 -0.18 -14.81 8.08
N VAL A 70 0.38 -13.62 7.93
CA VAL A 70 0.87 -12.80 9.05
C VAL A 70 -0.07 -11.61 9.23
N ILE A 71 -0.67 -11.52 10.40
CA ILE A 71 -1.56 -10.42 10.79
C ILE A 71 -0.79 -9.51 11.73
N GLY A 72 -0.46 -8.30 11.27
CA GLY A 72 0.17 -7.31 12.13
C GLY A 72 -0.87 -6.45 12.82
N LEU A 73 -1.04 -6.63 14.13
CA LEU A 73 -2.07 -5.99 14.93
C LEU A 73 -1.53 -4.74 15.63
N ASP A 74 -2.01 -3.58 15.20
CA ASP A 74 -1.73 -2.26 15.78
C ASP A 74 -2.85 -1.81 16.73
N ARG A 75 -2.48 -1.00 17.72
CA ARG A 75 -3.34 -0.33 18.70
C ARG A 75 -4.20 -1.29 19.53
N ALA A 76 -3.70 -2.48 19.80
CA ALA A 76 -4.33 -3.45 20.68
C ALA A 76 -3.63 -3.50 22.04
N ASP A 77 -4.40 -3.74 23.09
CA ASP A 77 -3.88 -4.22 24.37
C ASP A 77 -3.91 -5.76 24.41
N ALA A 78 -3.61 -6.36 25.57
CA ALA A 78 -3.62 -7.82 25.72
C ALA A 78 -5.01 -8.45 25.49
N ALA A 79 -6.09 -7.71 25.76
CA ALA A 79 -7.44 -8.21 25.51
C ALA A 79 -7.75 -8.19 24.01
N GLY A 80 -7.43 -7.09 23.32
CA GLY A 80 -7.55 -6.97 21.88
C GLY A 80 -6.67 -7.96 21.12
N TYR A 81 -5.49 -8.28 21.64
CA TYR A 81 -4.64 -9.32 21.08
C TYR A 81 -5.28 -10.72 21.19
N ARG A 82 -5.89 -11.06 22.34
CA ARG A 82 -6.63 -12.32 22.51
C ARG A 82 -7.85 -12.40 21.59
N GLU A 83 -8.55 -11.29 21.39
CA GLU A 83 -9.67 -11.22 20.44
C GLU A 83 -9.20 -11.52 19.01
N ALA A 84 -8.07 -10.92 18.60
CA ALA A 84 -7.48 -11.21 17.29
C ALA A 84 -7.06 -12.67 17.16
N LEU A 85 -6.40 -13.25 18.16
CA LEU A 85 -6.03 -14.68 18.16
C LEU A 85 -7.27 -15.56 17.95
N ALA A 86 -8.34 -15.35 18.72
CA ALA A 86 -9.58 -16.12 18.61
C ALA A 86 -10.26 -15.95 17.23
N LEU A 87 -10.21 -14.74 16.66
CA LEU A 87 -10.80 -14.47 15.36
C LEU A 87 -10.06 -15.20 14.23
N PHE A 88 -8.72 -15.12 14.22
CA PHE A 88 -7.91 -15.68 13.14
C PHE A 88 -7.64 -17.19 13.28
N ASP A 89 -7.93 -17.81 14.43
CA ASP A 89 -7.88 -19.27 14.63
C ASP A 89 -8.81 -20.05 13.68
N GLN A 90 -9.79 -19.36 13.08
CA GLN A 90 -10.65 -19.89 12.01
C GLN A 90 -9.89 -20.20 10.70
N LEU A 91 -8.67 -19.71 10.52
CA LEU A 91 -7.87 -19.92 9.33
C LEU A 91 -7.20 -21.30 9.35
N PRO A 92 -7.48 -22.19 8.37
CA PRO A 92 -6.83 -23.51 8.30
C PRO A 92 -5.35 -23.43 7.89
N GLN A 93 -4.90 -22.32 7.31
CA GLN A 93 -3.51 -22.11 6.95
C GLN A 93 -2.65 -21.75 8.17
N PRO A 94 -1.33 -21.99 8.12
CA PRO A 94 -0.42 -21.45 9.12
C PRO A 94 -0.57 -19.93 9.21
N HIS A 95 -1.03 -19.43 10.36
CA HIS A 95 -1.25 -18.01 10.57
C HIS A 95 -0.59 -17.54 11.87
N HIS A 96 -0.23 -16.26 11.91
CA HIS A 96 0.49 -15.66 13.03
C HIS A 96 -0.04 -14.25 13.29
N VAL A 97 -0.50 -13.99 14.52
CA VAL A 97 -0.87 -12.63 14.94
C VAL A 97 0.32 -12.01 15.66
N LEU A 98 0.89 -10.98 15.04
CA LEU A 98 1.99 -10.16 15.53
C LEU A 98 1.42 -8.98 16.32
N TRP A 99 1.62 -8.95 17.63
CA TRP A 99 1.17 -7.86 18.49
C TRP A 99 2.20 -6.71 18.48
N ASN A 100 2.01 -5.73 17.59
CA ASN A 100 3.01 -4.66 17.38
C ASN A 100 3.23 -3.79 18.62
N ASP A 101 2.17 -3.56 19.39
CA ASP A 101 2.20 -2.81 20.65
C ASP A 101 2.50 -3.69 21.88
N GLY A 102 2.71 -4.99 21.67
CA GLY A 102 3.01 -5.94 22.73
C GLY A 102 4.36 -5.65 23.40
N PRO A 103 4.53 -5.97 24.69
CA PRO A 103 5.73 -5.62 25.45
C PRO A 103 7.01 -6.23 24.86
N ARG A 104 6.94 -7.46 24.31
CA ARG A 104 8.10 -8.14 23.72
C ARG A 104 8.54 -7.50 22.40
N ILE A 105 7.60 -7.27 21.49
CA ILE A 105 7.85 -6.60 20.21
C ILE A 105 8.30 -5.16 20.44
N GLY A 106 7.61 -4.43 21.32
CA GLY A 106 7.98 -3.06 21.70
C GLY A 106 9.40 -2.94 22.25
N ALA A 107 9.82 -3.87 23.12
CA ALA A 107 11.19 -3.91 23.63
C ALA A 107 12.22 -4.18 22.53
N LEU A 108 11.96 -5.14 21.64
CA LEU A 108 12.84 -5.44 20.50
C LEU A 108 12.97 -4.24 19.56
N VAL A 109 11.85 -3.60 19.19
CA VAL A 109 11.83 -2.43 18.33
C VAL A 109 12.56 -1.24 18.99
N ALA A 110 12.40 -1.03 20.30
CA ALA A 110 13.10 0.03 21.01
C ALA A 110 14.64 -0.19 21.02
N GLU A 111 15.08 -1.42 21.25
CA GLU A 111 16.50 -1.78 21.20
C GLU A 111 17.10 -1.56 19.79
N LEU A 112 16.41 -2.05 18.76
CA LEU A 112 16.82 -1.84 17.37
C LEU A 112 16.78 -0.35 17.00
N GLY A 113 15.78 0.38 17.48
CA GLY A 113 15.62 1.83 17.29
C GLY A 113 16.78 2.63 17.88
N ALA A 114 17.29 2.24 19.07
CA ALA A 114 18.47 2.86 19.68
C ALA A 114 19.74 2.72 18.83
N LEU A 115 19.79 1.71 17.95
CA LEU A 115 20.88 1.47 16.99
C LEU A 115 20.63 2.09 15.61
N GLY A 116 19.50 2.80 15.43
CA GLY A 116 19.04 3.29 14.14
C GLY A 116 18.64 2.17 13.16
N LEU A 117 18.21 1.03 13.68
CA LEU A 117 17.89 -0.20 12.94
C LEU A 117 16.39 -0.55 12.96
N ALA A 118 15.53 0.35 13.44
CA ALA A 118 14.08 0.18 13.36
C ALA A 118 13.42 1.44 12.82
N PRO A 119 12.21 1.33 12.23
CA PRO A 119 11.41 2.49 11.88
C PRO A 119 11.15 3.37 13.12
N ARG A 120 11.34 4.69 12.97
CA ARG A 120 11.21 5.64 14.10
C ARG A 120 9.76 6.00 14.43
N GLU A 121 8.90 5.96 13.42
CA GLU A 121 7.51 6.38 13.51
C GLU A 121 6.60 5.15 13.47
N ARG A 122 5.47 5.23 14.16
CA ARG A 122 4.40 4.23 14.06
C ARG A 122 3.57 4.49 12.81
N GLY A 123 2.94 3.45 12.27
CA GLY A 123 2.02 3.54 11.15
C GLY A 123 2.00 2.26 10.32
N LYS A 124 1.21 2.27 9.24
CA LYS A 124 1.02 1.11 8.35
C LYS A 124 2.35 0.57 7.82
N GLY A 125 3.31 1.44 7.49
CA GLY A 125 4.64 1.03 7.06
C GLY A 125 5.45 0.30 8.12
N HIS A 126 5.35 0.69 9.41
CA HIS A 126 6.01 -0.02 10.50
C HIS A 126 5.39 -1.41 10.71
N ASN A 127 4.07 -1.48 10.63
CA ASN A 127 3.31 -2.73 10.74
C ASN A 127 3.70 -3.72 9.63
N ILE A 128 3.63 -3.28 8.37
CA ILE A 128 4.06 -4.08 7.22
C ILE A 128 5.54 -4.45 7.35
N TRP A 129 6.40 -3.54 7.80
CA TRP A 129 7.82 -3.83 8.01
C TRP A 129 8.01 -4.99 8.98
N LEU A 130 7.38 -4.98 10.16
CA LEU A 130 7.45 -6.12 11.09
C LEU A 130 6.86 -7.40 10.48
N GLY A 131 5.73 -7.29 9.77
CA GLY A 131 5.09 -8.42 9.10
C GLY A 131 5.99 -9.09 8.06
N LEU A 132 6.66 -8.31 7.21
CA LEU A 132 7.66 -8.80 6.26
C LEU A 132 8.86 -9.44 6.97
N GLY A 133 9.27 -8.88 8.11
CA GLY A 133 10.32 -9.46 8.96
C GLY A 133 9.93 -10.84 9.48
N LEU A 134 8.69 -11.02 9.91
CA LEU A 134 8.21 -12.31 10.40
C LEU A 134 8.11 -13.35 9.26
N VAL A 135 7.60 -12.95 8.08
CA VAL A 135 7.60 -13.80 6.88
C VAL A 135 9.03 -14.22 6.51
N GLN A 136 9.98 -13.28 6.55
CA GLN A 136 11.39 -13.57 6.29
C GLN A 136 11.99 -14.51 7.35
N ALA A 137 11.64 -14.33 8.63
CA ALA A 137 12.12 -15.16 9.73
C ALA A 137 11.63 -16.61 9.61
N HIS A 138 10.41 -16.84 9.12
CA HIS A 138 9.94 -18.19 8.83
C HIS A 138 10.67 -18.84 7.64
N GLY A 139 11.07 -18.04 6.64
CA GLY A 139 11.82 -18.52 5.49
C GLY A 139 11.04 -19.47 4.58
N ARG A 140 9.70 -19.40 4.59
CA ARG A 140 8.82 -20.32 3.85
C ARG A 140 8.29 -19.72 2.55
N ALA A 141 8.03 -18.42 2.51
CA ALA A 141 7.48 -17.74 1.34
C ALA A 141 8.57 -17.33 0.33
N GLU A 142 8.26 -17.48 -0.96
CA GLU A 142 9.03 -16.88 -2.06
C GLU A 142 8.38 -15.61 -2.62
N VAL A 143 7.05 -15.52 -2.51
CA VAL A 143 6.24 -14.36 -2.85
C VAL A 143 5.47 -13.92 -1.62
N VAL A 144 5.37 -12.62 -1.38
CA VAL A 144 4.53 -12.03 -0.35
C VAL A 144 3.53 -11.07 -0.96
N ALA A 145 2.27 -11.20 -0.59
CA ALA A 145 1.22 -10.23 -0.89
C ALA A 145 0.93 -9.37 0.33
N LEU A 146 0.61 -8.10 0.09
CA LEU A 146 0.08 -7.15 1.07
C LEU A 146 -1.38 -6.90 0.73
N HIS A 147 -2.25 -6.93 1.74
CA HIS A 147 -3.67 -6.67 1.55
C HIS A 147 -4.28 -6.01 2.78
N ASP A 148 -5.13 -5.01 2.59
CA ASP A 148 -5.77 -4.31 3.70
C ASP A 148 -6.87 -5.16 4.35
N CYS A 149 -7.07 -4.99 5.66
CA CYS A 149 -8.06 -5.73 6.44
C CYS A 149 -9.48 -5.16 6.38
N ASP A 150 -9.65 -3.95 5.85
CA ASP A 150 -10.90 -3.18 5.86
C ASP A 150 -11.68 -3.23 4.53
N VAL A 151 -11.35 -4.20 3.67
CA VAL A 151 -11.94 -4.38 2.34
C VAL A 151 -13.24 -5.16 2.42
N VAL A 152 -14.37 -4.44 2.40
CA VAL A 152 -15.72 -5.02 2.51
C VAL A 152 -16.05 -5.91 1.31
N SER A 153 -15.55 -5.51 0.14
CA SER A 153 -15.82 -6.17 -1.14
C SER A 153 -14.85 -7.31 -1.47
N PHE A 154 -14.02 -7.76 -0.53
CA PHE A 154 -12.94 -8.71 -0.80
C PHE A 154 -13.46 -10.00 -1.46
N GLN A 155 -12.80 -10.41 -2.55
CA GLN A 155 -13.07 -11.67 -3.23
C GLN A 155 -11.78 -12.47 -3.42
N PRO A 156 -11.82 -13.81 -3.34
CA PRO A 156 -10.64 -14.66 -3.58
C PRO A 156 -9.92 -14.40 -4.91
N ARG A 157 -10.67 -14.02 -5.93
CA ARG A 157 -10.12 -13.66 -7.24
C ARG A 157 -9.13 -12.50 -7.16
N MET A 158 -9.37 -11.50 -6.31
CA MET A 158 -8.54 -10.31 -6.20
C MET A 158 -7.09 -10.68 -5.87
N LEU A 159 -6.91 -11.48 -4.81
CA LEU A 159 -5.60 -11.91 -4.36
C LEU A 159 -4.96 -12.89 -5.35
N ALA A 160 -5.74 -13.84 -5.88
CA ALA A 160 -5.24 -14.80 -6.86
C ALA A 160 -4.71 -14.12 -8.13
N ARG A 161 -5.40 -13.09 -8.64
CA ARG A 161 -4.95 -12.29 -9.79
C ARG A 161 -3.67 -11.52 -9.48
N LEU A 162 -3.62 -10.90 -8.30
CA LEU A 162 -2.48 -10.08 -7.89
C LEU A 162 -1.17 -10.87 -7.82
N VAL A 163 -1.20 -12.09 -7.27
CA VAL A 163 0.01 -12.92 -7.11
C VAL A 163 0.38 -13.68 -8.38
N TYR A 164 -0.60 -14.00 -9.24
CA TYR A 164 -0.40 -14.80 -10.46
C TYR A 164 0.85 -14.44 -11.29
N PRO A 165 1.10 -13.17 -11.66
CA PRO A 165 2.27 -12.84 -12.48
C PRO A 165 3.61 -13.12 -11.78
N LEU A 166 3.66 -13.16 -10.45
CA LEU A 166 4.88 -13.51 -9.74
C LEU A 166 5.13 -15.02 -9.68
N LEU A 167 4.05 -15.82 -9.75
CA LEU A 167 4.09 -17.28 -9.71
C LEU A 167 4.33 -17.91 -11.09
N HIS A 168 3.91 -17.24 -12.16
CA HIS A 168 4.07 -17.77 -13.51
C HIS A 168 5.56 -17.81 -13.91
N PRO A 169 6.14 -19.00 -14.21
CA PRO A 169 7.59 -19.16 -14.41
C PRO A 169 8.18 -18.27 -15.49
N GLU A 170 7.42 -18.02 -16.57
CA GLU A 170 7.89 -17.25 -17.73
C GLU A 170 7.73 -15.74 -17.56
N SER A 171 7.06 -15.27 -16.49
CA SER A 171 6.70 -13.85 -16.39
C SER A 171 7.88 -12.95 -15.99
N GLY A 172 8.85 -13.45 -15.24
CA GLY A 172 9.96 -12.65 -14.71
C GLY A 172 9.55 -11.50 -13.75
N THR A 173 8.27 -11.44 -13.35
CA THR A 173 7.73 -10.37 -12.49
C THR A 173 8.30 -10.45 -11.09
N VAL A 174 8.70 -9.29 -10.58
CA VAL A 174 9.19 -9.09 -9.21
C VAL A 174 8.19 -8.31 -8.37
N PHE A 175 7.40 -7.43 -8.99
CA PHE A 175 6.41 -6.58 -8.33
C PHE A 175 5.12 -6.49 -9.13
N ALA A 176 3.98 -6.68 -8.45
CA ALA A 176 2.66 -6.43 -8.99
C ALA A 176 1.90 -5.46 -8.08
N LYS A 177 1.34 -4.39 -8.65
CA LYS A 177 0.46 -3.45 -7.94
C LYS A 177 -0.99 -3.70 -8.34
N ALA A 178 -1.90 -3.74 -7.38
CA ALA A 178 -3.32 -3.79 -7.72
C ALA A 178 -3.79 -2.46 -8.32
N PHE A 179 -4.79 -2.54 -9.18
CA PHE A 179 -5.54 -1.39 -9.63
C PHE A 179 -7.02 -1.75 -9.72
N TYR A 180 -7.88 -0.81 -9.34
CA TYR A 180 -9.33 -1.01 -9.24
C TYR A 180 -10.02 0.34 -9.05
N PRO A 181 -11.22 0.56 -9.63
CA PRO A 181 -12.03 1.72 -9.31
C PRO A 181 -12.65 1.62 -7.92
N ARG A 182 -12.74 2.75 -7.22
CA ARG A 182 -13.41 2.85 -5.92
C ARG A 182 -14.82 3.38 -6.11
N ILE A 183 -15.79 2.47 -6.07
CA ILE A 183 -17.20 2.75 -6.28
C ILE A 183 -17.98 2.11 -5.14
N SER A 184 -18.85 2.87 -4.49
CA SER A 184 -19.73 2.36 -3.45
C SER A 184 -21.01 3.20 -3.43
N GLU A 185 -22.16 2.56 -3.19
CA GLU A 185 -23.47 3.23 -3.11
C GLU A 185 -23.79 4.16 -4.31
N GLY A 186 -23.30 3.82 -5.52
CA GLY A 186 -23.49 4.64 -6.72
C GLY A 186 -22.64 5.92 -6.77
N MET A 187 -21.65 6.07 -5.89
CA MET A 187 -20.76 7.23 -5.79
C MET A 187 -19.32 6.88 -6.20
N VAL A 188 -18.60 7.87 -6.74
CA VAL A 188 -17.17 7.73 -7.11
C VAL A 188 -16.25 8.20 -5.99
N PHE A 189 -15.40 7.31 -5.47
CA PHE A 189 -14.45 7.60 -4.39
C PHE A 189 -13.00 7.78 -4.90
N GLY A 190 -12.04 7.85 -3.96
CA GLY A 190 -10.62 7.96 -4.31
C GLY A 190 -10.12 9.38 -4.61
N ARG A 191 -10.67 10.40 -3.95
CA ARG A 191 -10.30 11.82 -4.14
C ARG A 191 -8.79 12.07 -4.13
N VAL A 192 -8.03 11.42 -3.23
CA VAL A 192 -6.57 11.61 -3.18
C VAL A 192 -5.89 11.08 -4.43
N SER A 193 -6.29 9.93 -4.97
CA SER A 193 -5.75 9.43 -6.23
C SER A 193 -6.19 10.29 -7.42
N ARG A 194 -7.50 10.57 -7.53
CA ARG A 194 -8.11 11.26 -8.67
C ARG A 194 -7.78 12.74 -8.73
N LEU A 195 -7.98 13.46 -7.63
CA LEU A 195 -7.92 14.92 -7.56
C LEU A 195 -6.59 15.44 -7.04
N PHE A 196 -5.75 14.59 -6.41
CA PHE A 196 -4.45 15.03 -5.89
C PHE A 196 -3.28 14.41 -6.64
N VAL A 197 -3.07 13.09 -6.54
CA VAL A 197 -1.86 12.44 -7.06
C VAL A 197 -1.76 12.47 -8.58
N THR A 198 -2.81 12.05 -9.30
CA THR A 198 -2.80 12.07 -10.77
C THR A 198 -2.52 13.46 -11.36
N PRO A 199 -3.27 14.52 -10.99
CA PRO A 199 -2.97 15.88 -11.46
C PRO A 199 -1.60 16.38 -11.00
N LEU A 200 -1.14 16.02 -9.79
CA LEU A 200 0.19 16.38 -9.30
C LEU A 200 1.30 15.74 -10.14
N LEU A 201 1.21 14.45 -10.45
CA LEU A 201 2.19 13.75 -11.30
C LEU A 201 2.25 14.39 -12.69
N ARG A 202 1.10 14.70 -13.28
CA ARG A 202 1.02 15.39 -14.59
C ARG A 202 1.57 16.82 -14.52
N ALA A 203 1.32 17.55 -13.43
CA ALA A 203 1.87 18.87 -13.21
C ALA A 203 3.40 18.83 -13.06
N LEU A 204 3.93 17.86 -12.29
CA LEU A 204 5.37 17.61 -12.16
C LEU A 204 6.00 17.29 -13.52
N ARG A 205 5.39 16.42 -14.33
CA ARG A 205 5.85 16.11 -15.69
C ARG A 205 5.87 17.32 -16.61
N ARG A 206 4.99 18.30 -16.38
CA ARG A 206 4.93 19.55 -17.15
C ARG A 206 5.97 20.58 -16.68
N CYS A 207 6.24 20.63 -15.38
CA CYS A 207 7.12 21.64 -14.78
C CYS A 207 8.60 21.22 -14.74
N LEU A 208 8.88 19.92 -14.78
CA LEU A 208 10.24 19.37 -14.71
C LEU A 208 10.71 18.83 -16.07
N PRO A 209 12.03 18.68 -16.27
CA PRO A 209 12.57 17.97 -17.41
C PRO A 209 12.02 16.54 -17.53
N PRO A 210 12.04 15.93 -18.73
CA PRO A 210 11.63 14.54 -18.92
C PRO A 210 12.29 13.60 -17.91
N SER A 211 11.47 12.83 -17.20
CA SER A 211 11.91 11.96 -16.10
C SER A 211 11.26 10.59 -16.24
N ARG A 212 12.08 9.54 -16.35
CA ARG A 212 11.61 8.15 -16.37
C ARG A 212 10.91 7.76 -15.07
N TYR A 213 11.30 8.38 -13.95
CA TYR A 213 10.66 8.15 -12.66
C TYR A 213 9.23 8.71 -12.63
N LEU A 214 9.03 9.93 -13.14
CA LEU A 214 7.68 10.51 -13.24
C LEU A 214 6.82 9.75 -14.25
N GLU A 215 7.40 9.34 -15.39
CA GLU A 215 6.72 8.49 -16.36
C GLU A 215 6.32 7.14 -15.75
N PHE A 216 7.18 6.53 -14.93
CA PHE A 216 6.90 5.31 -14.18
C PHE A 216 5.72 5.48 -13.23
N LEU A 217 5.74 6.50 -12.37
CA LEU A 217 4.66 6.74 -11.41
C LEU A 217 3.32 7.02 -12.10
N ASP A 218 3.33 7.84 -13.16
CA ASP A 218 2.15 8.20 -13.94
C ASP A 218 1.63 7.04 -14.81
N SER A 219 2.41 5.95 -14.96
CA SER A 219 1.95 4.73 -15.63
C SER A 219 1.00 3.89 -14.74
N PHE A 220 1.03 4.06 -13.42
CA PHE A 220 0.10 3.35 -12.52
C PHE A 220 -1.25 4.04 -12.49
N ARG A 221 -2.32 3.27 -12.70
CA ARG A 221 -3.70 3.79 -12.62
C ARG A 221 -4.09 4.20 -11.19
N TYR A 222 -3.62 3.45 -10.20
CA TYR A 222 -3.90 3.68 -8.77
C TYR A 222 -2.61 3.52 -7.94
N PRO A 223 -1.68 4.49 -7.99
CA PRO A 223 -0.38 4.38 -7.32
C PRO A 223 -0.49 4.23 -5.79
N LEU A 224 -1.60 4.70 -5.21
CA LEU A 224 -1.90 4.62 -3.77
C LEU A 224 -2.70 3.37 -3.36
N ALA A 225 -2.91 2.38 -4.24
CA ALA A 225 -3.56 1.13 -3.82
C ALA A 225 -2.73 0.42 -2.74
N GLY A 226 -3.34 -0.05 -1.65
CA GLY A 226 -2.61 -0.74 -0.58
C GLY A 226 -2.09 -2.12 -1.03
N GLU A 227 -2.81 -2.75 -1.96
CA GLU A 227 -2.58 -4.11 -2.41
C GLU A 227 -1.42 -4.18 -3.41
N CYS A 228 -0.42 -4.98 -3.05
CA CYS A 228 0.66 -5.34 -3.97
C CYS A 228 1.21 -6.72 -3.62
N ALA A 229 1.95 -7.31 -4.56
CA ALA A 229 2.68 -8.55 -4.35
C ALA A 229 4.12 -8.39 -4.82
N LEU A 230 5.05 -8.99 -4.07
CA LEU A 230 6.49 -8.90 -4.30
C LEU A 230 7.15 -10.27 -4.16
N ARG A 231 8.23 -10.50 -4.90
CA ARG A 231 9.16 -11.57 -4.52
C ARG A 231 9.82 -11.21 -3.19
N MET A 232 10.00 -12.19 -2.31
CA MET A 232 10.61 -11.98 -1.00
C MET A 232 12.02 -11.37 -1.09
N ALA A 233 12.76 -11.71 -2.15
CA ALA A 233 14.05 -11.10 -2.43
C ALA A 233 13.97 -9.58 -2.64
N ALA A 234 12.87 -9.03 -3.18
CA ALA A 234 12.66 -7.59 -3.28
C ALA A 234 12.09 -7.03 -1.96
N ALA A 235 11.12 -7.72 -1.35
CA ALA A 235 10.46 -7.28 -0.13
C ALA A 235 11.44 -6.98 1.02
N ARG A 236 12.45 -7.83 1.21
CA ARG A 236 13.47 -7.67 2.29
C ARG A 236 14.40 -6.46 2.14
N ARG A 237 14.41 -5.81 0.96
CA ARG A 237 15.18 -4.60 0.65
C ARG A 237 14.32 -3.32 0.60
N LEU A 238 13.02 -3.42 0.88
CA LEU A 238 12.14 -2.26 0.88
C LEU A 238 12.42 -1.36 2.09
N HIS A 239 12.73 -0.09 1.83
CA HIS A 239 12.58 0.95 2.83
C HIS A 239 11.10 1.34 2.86
N LEU A 240 10.41 1.09 3.97
CA LEU A 240 8.97 1.36 4.12
C LEU A 240 8.74 2.63 4.94
N PRO A 241 8.34 3.76 4.32
CA PRO A 241 7.91 4.93 5.07
C PRO A 241 6.70 4.59 5.95
N CYS A 242 6.66 5.14 7.17
CA CYS A 242 5.56 4.90 8.10
C CYS A 242 4.41 5.91 7.97
N ASP A 243 4.58 6.93 7.14
CA ASP A 243 3.60 7.97 6.82
C ASP A 243 2.69 7.58 5.65
N TRP A 244 1.80 8.48 5.24
CA TRP A 244 0.88 8.24 4.12
C TRP A 244 1.56 8.26 2.74
N GLY A 245 2.85 8.55 2.68
CA GLY A 245 3.67 8.45 1.48
C GLY A 245 4.22 7.04 1.25
N MET A 246 3.84 6.05 2.06
CA MET A 246 4.35 4.67 2.00
C MET A 246 4.20 4.05 0.61
N GLU A 247 3.01 4.10 0.01
CA GLU A 247 2.77 3.48 -1.30
C GLU A 247 3.65 4.10 -2.40
N ILE A 248 3.85 5.43 -2.37
CA ILE A 248 4.79 6.12 -3.26
C ILE A 248 6.24 5.70 -2.96
N GLY A 249 6.59 5.56 -1.69
CA GLY A 249 7.90 5.07 -1.26
C GLY A 249 8.20 3.68 -1.80
N VAL A 250 7.25 2.75 -1.70
CA VAL A 250 7.37 1.39 -2.28
C VAL A 250 7.61 1.46 -3.78
N LEU A 251 6.82 2.26 -4.51
CA LEU A 251 7.02 2.43 -5.96
C LEU A 251 8.40 3.02 -6.28
N THR A 252 8.88 3.97 -5.47
CA THR A 252 10.22 4.56 -5.62
C THR A 252 11.32 3.53 -5.45
N GLU A 253 11.24 2.69 -4.42
CA GLU A 253 12.22 1.64 -4.14
C GLU A 253 12.23 0.57 -5.23
N VAL A 254 11.04 0.16 -5.70
CA VAL A 254 10.91 -0.81 -6.78
C VAL A 254 11.46 -0.26 -8.09
N PHE A 255 11.22 1.03 -8.40
CA PHE A 255 11.79 1.70 -9.58
C PHE A 255 13.32 1.75 -9.54
N ARG A 256 13.90 1.99 -8.35
CA ARG A 256 15.35 2.06 -8.16
C ARG A 256 16.02 0.70 -8.39
N ASP A 257 15.42 -0.35 -7.87
CA ASP A 257 16.07 -1.67 -7.78
C ASP A 257 15.74 -2.60 -8.96
N HIS A 258 14.70 -2.31 -9.74
CA HIS A 258 14.18 -3.24 -10.75
C HIS A 258 13.87 -2.57 -12.10
N SER A 259 14.01 -3.35 -13.18
CA SER A 259 13.58 -2.92 -14.51
C SER A 259 12.06 -2.84 -14.59
N THR A 260 11.52 -1.86 -15.31
CA THR A 260 10.07 -1.75 -15.53
C THR A 260 9.45 -2.97 -16.24
N ARG A 261 10.26 -3.80 -16.90
CA ARG A 261 9.81 -5.09 -17.47
C ARG A 261 9.46 -6.14 -16.42
N GLN A 262 9.94 -5.98 -15.19
CA GLN A 262 9.69 -6.89 -14.06
C GLN A 262 8.56 -6.38 -13.15
N ILE A 263 7.92 -5.29 -13.55
CA ILE A 263 6.94 -4.55 -12.76
C ILE A 263 5.64 -4.53 -13.56
N CYS A 264 4.55 -4.93 -12.92
CA CYS A 264 3.23 -4.81 -13.53
C CYS A 264 2.21 -4.20 -12.58
N GLN A 265 1.09 -3.80 -13.16
CA GLN A 265 -0.15 -3.51 -12.45
C GLN A 265 -1.24 -4.48 -12.90
N VAL A 266 -2.08 -4.91 -11.96
CA VAL A 266 -3.08 -5.96 -12.18
C VAL A 266 -4.46 -5.42 -11.85
N ASP A 267 -5.36 -5.54 -12.80
CA ASP A 267 -6.78 -5.29 -12.60
C ASP A 267 -7.32 -6.37 -11.68
N ILE A 268 -7.81 -6.05 -10.49
CA ILE A 268 -8.26 -7.08 -9.53
C ILE A 268 -9.75 -7.06 -9.25
N ALA A 269 -10.45 -5.97 -9.58
CA ALA A 269 -11.85 -5.78 -9.17
C ALA A 269 -12.57 -4.74 -10.04
N ASP A 270 -13.84 -5.02 -10.37
CA ASP A 270 -14.74 -4.08 -11.06
C ASP A 270 -15.27 -2.98 -10.13
N ALA A 271 -15.44 -3.31 -8.85
CA ALA A 271 -15.83 -2.37 -7.81
C ALA A 271 -15.11 -2.76 -6.52
N TYR A 272 -14.45 -1.77 -5.91
CA TYR A 272 -13.71 -1.96 -4.69
C TYR A 272 -14.23 -1.00 -3.61
N ASP A 273 -14.85 -1.58 -2.59
CA ASP A 273 -15.39 -0.90 -1.42
C ASP A 273 -14.52 -1.18 -0.17
N HIS A 274 -14.21 -0.10 0.56
CA HIS A 274 -13.40 -0.06 1.77
C HIS A 274 -13.99 0.99 2.73
N LYS A 275 -13.50 1.03 3.99
CA LYS A 275 -13.99 2.01 4.96
C LYS A 275 -13.77 3.45 4.48
N HIS A 276 -14.84 4.16 4.16
CA HIS A 276 -14.78 5.57 3.77
C HIS A 276 -14.46 6.47 4.97
N GLN A 277 -13.36 7.22 4.86
CA GLN A 277 -13.15 8.37 5.74
C GLN A 277 -14.07 9.50 5.29
N ARG A 278 -14.90 10.03 6.20
CA ARG A 278 -15.70 11.22 5.94
C ARG A 278 -14.76 12.41 5.71
N PHE A 279 -15.02 13.15 4.64
CA PHE A 279 -14.29 14.37 4.31
C PHE A 279 -14.83 15.49 5.19
N ASP A 280 -14.25 15.59 6.39
CA ASP A 280 -14.66 16.59 7.35
C ASP A 280 -13.85 17.88 7.14
N LEU A 281 -14.47 18.87 6.50
CA LEU A 281 -13.94 20.23 6.34
C LEU A 281 -14.14 21.10 7.59
N SER A 282 -14.82 20.61 8.63
CA SER A 282 -15.16 21.44 9.81
C SER A 282 -13.93 21.86 10.64
N HIS A 283 -12.80 21.18 10.46
CA HIS A 283 -11.52 21.54 11.06
C HIS A 283 -10.75 22.43 10.08
N GLY A 284 -11.09 23.72 10.07
CA GLY A 284 -10.52 24.75 9.18
C GLY A 284 -9.02 25.05 9.37
N ASP A 285 -8.30 24.25 10.15
CA ASP A 285 -6.86 24.36 10.43
C ASP A 285 -6.00 23.43 9.57
N GLY A 286 -6.61 22.59 8.72
CA GLY A 286 -5.90 21.63 7.88
C GLY A 286 -5.17 20.53 8.66
N SER A 287 -5.50 20.31 9.94
CA SER A 287 -4.93 19.27 10.80
C SER A 287 -5.64 17.91 10.67
N GLY A 288 -6.78 17.86 9.98
CA GLY A 288 -7.51 16.64 9.70
C GLY A 288 -6.67 15.58 8.96
N GLY A 289 -7.08 14.31 9.07
CA GLY A 289 -6.34 13.16 8.54
C GLY A 289 -5.97 13.28 7.05
N LEU A 290 -6.83 13.90 6.25
CA LEU A 290 -6.61 14.08 4.82
C LEU A 290 -5.56 15.15 4.47
N GLY A 291 -5.47 16.24 5.23
CA GLY A 291 -4.45 17.29 5.02
C GLY A 291 -3.06 16.76 5.31
N ARG A 292 -2.94 16.02 6.43
CA ARG A 292 -1.70 15.31 6.75
C ARG A 292 -1.36 14.30 5.66
N MET A 293 -2.32 13.50 5.21
CA MET A 293 -2.12 12.52 4.13
C MET A 293 -1.58 13.17 2.85
N SER A 294 -2.20 14.25 2.37
CA SER A 294 -1.75 14.94 1.16
C SER A 294 -0.36 15.55 1.30
N ARG A 295 -0.04 16.14 2.46
CA ARG A 295 1.30 16.67 2.71
C ARG A 295 2.36 15.58 2.74
N ASP A 296 2.08 14.45 3.40
CA ASP A 296 3.00 13.31 3.47
C ASP A 296 3.25 12.72 2.07
N ILE A 297 2.20 12.57 1.25
CA ILE A 297 2.31 12.09 -0.14
C ILE A 297 3.14 13.06 -1.00
N ALA A 298 2.83 14.37 -0.97
CA ALA A 298 3.61 15.36 -1.72
C ALA A 298 5.08 15.37 -1.28
N THR A 299 5.33 15.31 0.02
CA THR A 299 6.69 15.25 0.57
C THR A 299 7.42 13.98 0.12
N SER A 300 6.74 12.83 0.09
CA SER A 300 7.30 11.57 -0.44
C SER A 300 7.65 11.68 -1.93
N LEU A 301 6.80 12.31 -2.74
CA LEU A 301 7.09 12.59 -4.16
C LEU A 301 8.29 13.51 -4.32
N PHE A 302 8.39 14.58 -3.52
CA PHE A 302 9.53 15.51 -3.56
C PHE A 302 10.85 14.84 -3.14
N ARG A 303 10.82 14.00 -2.09
CA ARG A 303 11.97 13.18 -1.69
C ARG A 303 12.38 12.19 -2.78
N GLY A 304 11.40 11.53 -3.41
CA GLY A 304 11.63 10.65 -4.56
C GLY A 304 12.29 11.40 -5.72
N LEU A 305 11.81 12.58 -6.06
CA LEU A 305 12.41 13.41 -7.12
C LEU A 305 13.82 13.88 -6.78
N ALA A 306 14.05 14.33 -5.54
CA ALA A 306 15.36 14.75 -5.06
C ALA A 306 16.37 13.59 -5.07
N SER A 307 15.93 12.36 -4.73
CA SER A 307 16.79 11.16 -4.82
C SER A 307 17.17 10.81 -6.27
N GLN A 308 16.37 11.25 -7.25
CA GLN A 308 16.67 11.17 -8.68
C GLN A 308 17.44 12.40 -9.21
N GLY A 309 17.93 13.28 -8.33
CA GLY A 309 18.74 14.45 -8.69
C GLY A 309 17.94 15.66 -9.18
N GLN A 310 16.62 15.69 -9.01
CA GLN A 310 15.83 16.88 -9.33
C GLN A 310 15.99 17.94 -8.24
N VAL A 311 16.24 19.18 -8.66
CA VAL A 311 16.31 20.33 -7.75
C VAL A 311 14.91 20.92 -7.63
N LEU A 312 14.44 21.08 -6.39
CA LEU A 312 13.15 21.66 -6.07
C LEU A 312 13.40 22.96 -5.30
N ASP A 313 12.99 24.09 -5.87
CA ASP A 313 13.01 25.39 -5.21
C ASP A 313 11.60 25.97 -5.04
N LEU A 314 11.48 27.06 -4.29
CA LEU A 314 10.18 27.68 -4.03
C LEU A 314 9.53 28.27 -5.29
N GLY A 315 10.32 28.65 -6.30
CA GLY A 315 9.82 29.12 -7.59
C GLY A 315 9.11 27.99 -8.33
N LEU A 316 9.76 26.83 -8.45
CA LEU A 316 9.17 25.62 -9.00
C LEU A 316 7.91 25.20 -8.25
N VAL A 317 7.92 25.21 -6.91
CA VAL A 317 6.75 24.86 -6.10
C VAL A 317 5.56 25.76 -6.42
N ARG A 318 5.77 27.07 -6.57
CA ARG A 318 4.71 28.02 -6.97
C ARG A 318 4.15 27.70 -8.35
N THR A 319 5.02 27.48 -9.34
CA THR A 319 4.60 27.11 -10.71
C THR A 319 3.87 25.78 -10.74
N LEU A 320 4.33 24.81 -9.95
CA LEU A 320 3.73 23.48 -9.81
C LEU A 320 2.29 23.56 -9.30
N VAL A 321 2.04 24.35 -8.24
CA VAL A 321 0.70 24.51 -7.67
C VAL A 321 -0.26 25.10 -8.70
N THR A 322 0.17 26.11 -9.46
CA THR A 322 -0.65 26.69 -10.54
C THR A 322 -0.92 25.67 -11.66
N ALA A 323 0.08 24.91 -12.08
CA ALA A 323 -0.09 23.87 -13.10
C ALA A 323 -1.04 22.76 -12.63
N TYR A 324 -0.89 22.32 -11.38
CA TYR A 324 -1.77 21.36 -10.71
C TYR A 324 -3.22 21.82 -10.73
N GLN A 325 -3.49 23.06 -10.29
CA GLN A 325 -4.85 23.63 -10.25
C GLN A 325 -5.49 23.64 -11.63
N ARG A 326 -4.72 23.91 -12.70
CA ARG A 326 -5.27 23.89 -14.05
C ARG A 326 -5.62 22.46 -14.50
N ILE A 327 -4.71 21.51 -14.29
CA ILE A 327 -4.87 20.12 -14.75
C ILE A 327 -6.01 19.43 -14.03
N VAL A 328 -6.18 19.66 -12.72
CA VAL A 328 -7.23 19.01 -11.95
C VAL A 328 -8.63 19.47 -12.35
N LEU A 329 -8.80 20.73 -12.77
CA LEU A 329 -10.09 21.22 -13.29
C LEU A 329 -10.49 20.47 -14.57
N ASP A 330 -9.55 20.31 -15.51
CA ASP A 330 -9.80 19.55 -16.74
C ASP A 330 -10.12 18.06 -16.43
N LEU A 331 -9.48 17.48 -15.40
CA LEU A 331 -9.76 16.11 -14.94
C LEU A 331 -11.10 15.97 -14.22
N MET A 332 -11.53 16.97 -13.46
CA MET A 332 -12.84 16.96 -12.79
C MET A 332 -13.98 16.84 -13.81
N ASP A 333 -13.89 17.56 -14.93
CA ASP A 333 -14.86 17.41 -16.01
C ASP A 333 -14.85 15.99 -16.59
N SER A 334 -13.65 15.43 -16.82
CA SER A 334 -13.50 14.04 -17.28
C SER A 334 -14.13 13.03 -16.30
N TYR A 335 -13.90 13.19 -15.00
CA TYR A 335 -14.49 12.30 -13.98
C TYR A 335 -15.99 12.46 -13.85
N ALA A 336 -16.51 13.68 -14.02
CA ALA A 336 -17.94 13.93 -13.98
C ALA A 336 -18.66 13.32 -15.19
N ASP A 337 -18.07 13.41 -16.38
CA ASP A 337 -18.63 12.79 -17.60
C ASP A 337 -18.56 11.25 -17.50
N ASP A 338 -17.47 10.70 -16.98
CA ASP A 338 -17.31 9.26 -16.73
C ASP A 338 -18.30 8.75 -15.66
N ALA A 339 -18.50 9.52 -14.57
CA ALA A 339 -19.53 9.20 -13.60
C ALA A 339 -20.93 9.22 -14.22
N ALA A 340 -21.25 10.25 -15.01
CA ALA A 340 -22.57 10.44 -15.61
C ALA A 340 -22.93 9.30 -16.58
N ILE A 341 -22.02 8.89 -17.47
CA ILE A 341 -22.29 7.80 -18.41
C ILE A 341 -22.45 6.44 -17.70
N ASN A 342 -21.79 6.25 -16.56
CA ASN A 342 -21.90 5.05 -15.74
C ASN A 342 -23.06 5.11 -14.72
N GLY A 343 -23.88 6.15 -14.74
CA GLY A 343 -24.99 6.32 -13.80
C GLY A 343 -24.55 6.54 -12.35
N LEU A 344 -23.31 6.99 -12.14
CA LEU A 344 -22.74 7.29 -10.84
C LEU A 344 -22.92 8.77 -10.49
N GLN A 345 -23.02 9.04 -9.21
CA GLN A 345 -23.14 10.38 -8.65
C GLN A 345 -21.78 10.91 -8.19
N LEU A 346 -21.57 12.20 -8.44
CA LEU A 346 -20.34 12.92 -8.10
C LEU A 346 -20.72 14.37 -7.78
N ASP A 347 -20.43 14.80 -6.55
CA ASP A 347 -20.70 16.17 -6.10
C ASP A 347 -19.55 17.10 -6.53
N ARG A 348 -19.76 17.83 -7.62
CA ARG A 348 -18.78 18.79 -8.17
C ARG A 348 -18.40 19.88 -7.16
N GLY A 349 -19.31 20.30 -6.28
CA GLY A 349 -19.03 21.31 -5.26
C GLY A 349 -18.13 20.79 -4.14
N GLU A 350 -18.32 19.54 -3.72
CA GLU A 350 -17.37 18.86 -2.82
C GLU A 350 -16.01 18.63 -3.47
N GLU A 351 -15.97 18.23 -4.75
CA GLU A 351 -14.71 18.03 -5.45
C GLU A 351 -13.91 19.34 -5.59
N ALA A 352 -14.57 20.44 -5.92
CA ALA A 352 -13.91 21.76 -6.01
C ALA A 352 -13.30 22.18 -4.66
N ARG A 353 -14.05 22.03 -3.55
CA ARG A 353 -13.53 22.31 -2.20
C ARG A 353 -12.34 21.42 -1.84
N ALA A 354 -12.36 20.15 -2.27
CA ALA A 354 -11.22 19.24 -2.07
C ALA A 354 -9.99 19.68 -2.86
N VAL A 355 -10.16 20.17 -4.09
CA VAL A 355 -9.06 20.69 -4.91
C VAL A 355 -8.39 21.90 -4.27
N GLU A 356 -9.17 22.86 -3.77
CA GLU A 356 -8.64 24.04 -3.07
C GLU A 356 -7.80 23.64 -1.85
N PHE A 357 -8.32 22.70 -1.07
CA PHE A 357 -7.63 22.14 0.09
C PHE A 357 -6.31 21.44 -0.28
N PHE A 358 -6.34 20.62 -1.34
CA PHE A 358 -5.16 19.92 -1.82
C PHE A 358 -4.10 20.87 -2.39
N ALA A 359 -4.51 21.95 -3.06
CA ALA A 359 -3.58 22.98 -3.56
C ALA A 359 -2.84 23.68 -2.40
N ALA A 360 -3.57 24.02 -1.32
CA ALA A 360 -2.96 24.58 -0.12
C ALA A 360 -1.99 23.59 0.55
N SER A 361 -2.38 22.32 0.67
CA SER A 361 -1.55 21.26 1.23
C SER A 361 -0.28 21.02 0.41
N LEU A 362 -0.37 21.07 -0.93
CA LEU A 362 0.76 20.94 -1.84
C LEU A 362 1.76 22.09 -1.67
N PHE A 363 1.26 23.33 -1.60
CA PHE A 363 2.11 24.49 -1.40
C PHE A 363 2.83 24.43 -0.05
N GLU A 364 2.11 24.06 1.01
CA GLU A 364 2.69 23.90 2.34
C GLU A 364 3.77 22.82 2.36
N ALA A 365 3.49 21.64 1.82
CA ALA A 365 4.45 20.54 1.73
C ALA A 365 5.71 20.95 0.94
N GLY A 366 5.54 21.62 -0.20
CA GLY A 366 6.67 22.08 -1.02
C GLY A 366 7.50 23.14 -0.32
N ARG A 367 6.85 24.10 0.36
CA ARG A 367 7.54 25.11 1.16
C ARG A 367 8.34 24.47 2.30
N SER A 368 7.73 23.55 3.05
CA SER A 368 8.40 22.85 4.15
C SER A 368 9.58 22.02 3.63
N PHE A 369 9.41 21.28 2.53
CA PHE A 369 10.48 20.49 1.91
C PHE A 369 11.69 21.35 1.52
N VAL A 370 11.47 22.54 0.96
CA VAL A 370 12.55 23.46 0.56
C VAL A 370 13.23 24.11 1.78
N GLN A 371 12.49 24.32 2.87
CA GLN A 371 13.00 24.95 4.10
C GLN A 371 13.67 23.96 5.07
N GLU A 372 13.36 22.67 4.98
CA GLU A 372 13.96 21.62 5.79
C GLU A 372 15.41 21.37 5.39
N ASP A 373 16.34 21.67 6.30
CA ASP A 373 17.78 21.42 6.12
C ASP A 373 18.19 19.97 6.46
N GLN A 374 17.28 19.20 7.07
CA GLN A 374 17.55 17.83 7.49
C GLN A 374 16.88 16.80 6.59
N GLN A 375 17.69 15.97 5.94
CA GLN A 375 17.18 14.77 5.28
C GLN A 375 16.75 13.74 6.32
N ARG A 376 15.49 13.31 6.26
CA ARG A 376 15.05 12.15 7.04
C ARG A 376 15.73 10.89 6.50
N PRO A 377 16.39 10.08 7.35
CA PRO A 377 17.00 8.84 6.90
C PRO A 377 15.90 7.87 6.42
N LEU A 378 16.24 7.02 5.46
CA LEU A 378 15.35 5.96 5.00
C LEU A 378 15.09 4.95 6.13
N THR A 379 13.91 4.35 6.12
CA THR A 379 13.56 3.27 7.05
C THR A 379 14.46 2.06 6.84
N PRO A 380 15.17 1.54 7.86
CA PRO A 380 16.07 0.40 7.71
C PRO A 380 15.41 -0.81 7.04
N THR A 381 16.13 -1.49 6.15
CA THR A 381 15.65 -2.72 5.51
C THR A 381 15.94 -3.93 6.38
N TRP A 382 15.20 -5.02 6.22
CA TRP A 382 15.52 -6.27 6.93
C TRP A 382 16.84 -6.89 6.47
N ASP A 383 17.26 -6.67 5.22
CA ASP A 383 18.59 -7.07 4.73
C ASP A 383 19.73 -6.27 5.39
N GLU A 384 19.55 -4.97 5.64
CA GLU A 384 20.50 -4.19 6.43
C GLU A 384 20.54 -4.67 7.88
N LEU A 385 19.35 -4.84 8.47
CA LEU A 385 19.20 -5.24 9.85
C LEU A 385 19.83 -6.61 10.10
N SER A 386 19.54 -7.61 9.27
CA SER A 386 20.07 -8.96 9.41
C SER A 386 21.60 -9.01 9.28
N ARG A 387 22.21 -8.10 8.52
CA ARG A 387 23.68 -7.97 8.44
C ARG A 387 24.28 -7.37 9.71
N ARG A 388 23.61 -6.39 10.31
CA ARG A 388 24.10 -5.66 11.50
C ARG A 388 23.73 -6.37 12.81
N GLN A 389 22.62 -7.10 12.82
CA GLN A 389 22.05 -7.83 13.96
C GLN A 389 21.54 -9.21 13.49
N PRO A 390 22.43 -10.21 13.29
CA PRO A 390 22.07 -11.51 12.71
C PRO A 390 20.98 -12.29 13.46
N GLN A 391 20.81 -12.02 14.76
CA GLN A 391 19.82 -12.70 15.60
C GLN A 391 18.45 -12.02 15.61
N ALA A 392 18.28 -10.87 14.95
CA ALA A 392 17.05 -10.09 15.08
C ALA A 392 15.80 -10.80 14.53
N LEU A 393 15.91 -11.50 13.39
CA LEU A 393 14.80 -12.29 12.85
C LEU A 393 14.40 -13.43 13.80
N ALA A 394 15.39 -14.14 14.35
CA ALA A 394 15.14 -15.21 15.33
C ALA A 394 14.50 -14.66 16.61
N ARG A 395 14.93 -13.48 17.08
CA ARG A 395 14.34 -12.79 18.24
C ARG A 395 12.92 -12.31 17.98
N LEU A 396 12.64 -11.79 16.79
CA LEU A 396 11.29 -11.41 16.37
C LEU A 396 10.37 -12.63 16.41
N LEU A 397 10.78 -13.72 15.78
CA LEU A 397 10.03 -14.98 15.76
C LEU A 397 9.78 -15.50 17.18
N ALA A 398 10.81 -15.55 18.03
CA ALA A 398 10.69 -16.01 19.41
C ALA A 398 9.77 -15.11 20.25
N ALA A 399 9.79 -13.80 20.03
CA ALA A 399 8.89 -12.86 20.70
C ALA A 399 7.42 -13.13 20.34
N VAL A 400 7.12 -13.29 19.05
CA VAL A 400 5.76 -13.64 18.57
C VAL A 400 5.29 -14.97 19.14
N GLN A 401 6.14 -16.00 19.10
CA GLN A 401 5.80 -17.32 19.64
C GLN A 401 5.53 -17.26 21.15
N ALA A 402 6.30 -16.48 21.90
CA ALA A 402 6.10 -16.30 23.32
C ALA A 402 4.80 -15.53 23.65
N ASP A 403 4.47 -14.47 22.90
CA ASP A 403 3.21 -13.75 23.05
C ASP A 403 2.01 -14.67 22.75
N THR A 404 2.07 -15.44 21.65
CA THR A 404 1.03 -16.42 21.29
C THR A 404 0.91 -17.52 22.35
N ALA A 405 2.01 -18.04 22.90
CA ALA A 405 1.96 -19.08 23.94
C ALA A 405 1.41 -18.56 25.28
N GLU A 406 1.63 -17.29 25.61
CA GLU A 406 1.14 -16.67 26.85
C GLU A 406 -0.35 -16.31 26.75
N HIS A 407 -0.81 -15.83 25.59
CA HIS A 407 -2.15 -15.30 25.42
C HIS A 407 -3.09 -16.20 24.63
N GLY A 408 -2.58 -17.20 23.92
CA GLY A 408 -3.36 -18.22 23.24
C GLY A 408 -4.16 -19.06 24.22
N GLY A 409 -5.44 -19.27 23.91
CA GLY A 409 -6.27 -20.25 24.61
C GLY A 409 -5.73 -21.66 24.38
N ARG A 410 -5.78 -22.51 25.41
CA ARG A 410 -5.60 -23.96 25.24
C ARG A 410 -6.79 -24.59 24.54
#